data_AF-A0A7V1FVN8-F1
#
_entry.id   AF-A0A7V1FVN8-F1
#
_cell.length_a   1.000
_cell.length_b   1.000
_cell.length_c   1.000
_cell.angle_alpha   90.00
_cell.angle_beta   90.00
_cell.angle_gamma   90.00
#
_symmetry.space_group_name_H-M   'P 1'
#
loop_
_entity.id
_entity.type
_entity.pdbx_description
1 polymer ?
#
loop_
_entity_poly.entity_id
_entity_poly.type
_entity_poly.pdbx_seq_one_letter_code
_entity_poly.pdbx_strand_id
1 'polypeptide(L)'
;MHFLDKVSRHFDKKVAGFSPDVINLFEVYPWPGNVRQLHHEIERLLALAPEGEQITLRNCSHDIQRWRQGLQDINQHTSRSLPDRVRELEIRCVNEALRQTGGNKLRASKVLGISRVGLDNKIARYNIVARIKKQIGKQ
;
A
#
# COMPACT_ATOMS: atom_id res chain seq x y z
N MET A 1 6.50 6.10 -27.14
CA MET A 1 5.23 6.41 -27.83
C MET A 1 4.79 5.41 -28.91
N HIS A 2 5.69 4.70 -29.64
CA HIS A 2 5.27 3.89 -30.80
C HIS A 2 4.65 2.50 -30.52
N PHE A 3 4.83 1.93 -29.33
CA PHE A 3 4.39 0.57 -29.01
C PHE A 3 2.90 0.49 -28.64
N LEU A 4 2.41 1.46 -27.85
CA LEU A 4 1.02 1.48 -27.36
C LEU A 4 0.00 1.67 -28.50
N ASP A 5 0.30 2.52 -29.48
CA ASP A 5 -0.54 2.69 -30.68
C ASP A 5 -0.61 1.42 -31.53
N LYS A 6 0.48 0.65 -31.58
CA LYS A 6 0.56 -0.61 -32.33
C LYS A 6 -0.26 -1.70 -31.65
N VAL A 7 -0.31 -1.69 -30.32
CA VAL A 7 -1.07 -2.66 -29.54
C VAL A 7 -2.56 -2.33 -29.52
N SER A 8 -2.95 -1.05 -29.36
CA SER A 8 -4.37 -0.65 -29.38
C SER A 8 -5.09 -1.02 -30.68
N ARG A 9 -4.40 -0.96 -31.83
CA ARG A 9 -4.97 -1.35 -33.14
C ARG A 9 -5.16 -2.86 -33.31
N HIS A 10 -4.47 -3.70 -32.53
CA HIS A 10 -4.49 -5.15 -32.71
C HIS A 10 -5.66 -5.84 -32.00
N PHE A 11 -6.28 -5.19 -31.00
CA PHE A 11 -7.24 -5.83 -30.11
C PHE A 11 -8.72 -5.52 -30.37
N ASP A 12 -9.05 -4.74 -31.41
CA ASP A 12 -10.41 -4.44 -31.90
C ASP A 12 -11.45 -4.03 -30.82
N LYS A 13 -10.99 -3.68 -29.62
CA LYS A 13 -11.79 -3.21 -28.50
C LYS A 13 -11.60 -1.71 -28.34
N LYS A 14 -12.73 -1.00 -28.20
CA LYS A 14 -12.78 0.43 -27.88
C LYS A 14 -12.42 0.68 -26.41
N VAL A 15 -11.20 0.36 -26.00
CA VAL A 15 -10.69 0.87 -24.72
C VAL A 15 -10.37 2.36 -24.88
N ALA A 16 -10.63 3.17 -23.85
CA ALA A 16 -10.26 4.59 -23.87
C ALA A 16 -8.73 4.81 -23.80
N GLY A 17 -7.97 3.73 -23.63
CA GLY A 17 -6.51 3.70 -23.55
C GLY A 17 -6.01 3.31 -22.16
N PHE A 18 -4.74 3.56 -21.90
CA PHE A 18 -4.10 3.38 -20.60
C PHE A 18 -4.03 4.71 -19.85
N SER A 19 -4.17 4.67 -18.52
CA SER A 19 -3.89 5.85 -17.71
C SER A 19 -2.38 6.19 -17.76
N PRO A 20 -2.00 7.47 -17.64
CA PRO A 20 -0.59 7.87 -17.63
C PRO A 20 0.23 7.10 -16.58
N ASP A 21 -0.37 6.83 -15.42
CA ASP A 21 0.30 6.05 -14.36
C ASP A 21 0.62 4.62 -14.78
N VAL A 22 -0.22 3.97 -15.59
CA VAL A 22 0.04 2.62 -16.09
C VAL A 22 1.21 2.64 -17.08
N ILE A 23 1.25 3.65 -17.96
CA ILE A 23 2.36 3.84 -18.91
C ILE A 23 3.66 4.03 -18.13
N ASN A 24 3.68 4.95 -17.16
CA ASN A 24 4.83 5.18 -16.30
C ASN A 24 5.26 3.88 -15.61
N LEU A 25 4.32 3.13 -15.03
CA LEU A 25 4.62 1.87 -14.35
C LEU A 25 5.26 0.84 -15.30
N PHE A 26 4.76 0.74 -16.53
CA PHE A 26 5.30 -0.19 -17.53
C PHE A 26 6.71 0.16 -17.98
N GLU A 27 7.08 1.43 -17.95
CA GLU A 27 8.46 1.87 -18.25
C GLU A 27 9.44 1.52 -17.13
N VAL A 28 9.01 1.56 -15.85
CA VAL A 28 9.90 1.30 -14.71
C VAL A 28 9.88 -0.17 -14.25
N TYR A 29 8.83 -0.92 -14.58
CA TYR A 29 8.73 -2.33 -14.19
C TYR A 29 9.80 -3.17 -14.92
N PRO A 30 10.54 -4.05 -14.21
CA PRO A 30 11.71 -4.72 -14.78
C PRO A 30 11.41 -5.81 -15.82
N TRP A 31 10.14 -6.24 -15.95
CA TRP A 31 9.72 -7.32 -16.86
C TRP A 31 10.64 -8.55 -16.76
N PRO A 32 10.71 -9.23 -15.60
CA PRO A 32 11.61 -10.38 -15.41
C PRO A 32 11.38 -11.49 -16.44
N GLY A 33 10.16 -11.62 -16.96
CA GLY A 33 9.78 -12.51 -18.04
C GLY A 33 9.92 -11.91 -19.43
N ASN A 34 10.77 -10.89 -19.60
CA ASN A 34 11.09 -10.17 -20.84
C ASN A 34 9.87 -9.55 -21.57
N VAL A 35 10.05 -9.15 -22.84
CA VAL A 35 9.02 -8.47 -23.64
C VAL A 35 7.76 -9.35 -23.83
N ARG A 36 7.88 -10.68 -23.73
CA ARG A 36 6.70 -11.58 -23.78
C ARG A 36 5.79 -11.37 -22.58
N GLN A 37 6.35 -11.14 -21.39
CA GLN A 37 5.56 -10.84 -20.20
C GLN A 37 4.78 -9.53 -20.35
N LEU A 38 5.41 -8.49 -20.92
CA LEU A 38 4.74 -7.24 -21.25
C LEU A 38 3.57 -7.46 -22.21
N HIS A 39 3.76 -8.29 -23.24
CA HIS A 39 2.71 -8.61 -24.20
C HIS A 39 1.52 -9.31 -23.54
N HIS A 40 1.77 -10.37 -22.75
CA HIS A 40 0.72 -11.09 -22.02
C HIS A 40 -0.01 -10.22 -21.00
N GLU A 41 0.71 -9.31 -20.34
CA GLU A 41 0.09 -8.35 -19.41
C GLU A 41 -0.89 -7.44 -20.15
N ILE A 42 -0.48 -6.90 -21.31
CA ILE A 42 -1.34 -6.03 -22.11
C ILE A 42 -2.55 -6.79 -22.67
N GLU A 43 -2.35 -7.99 -23.21
CA GLU A 43 -3.43 -8.88 -23.65
C GLU A 43 -4.48 -9.07 -22.56
N ARG A 44 -4.03 -9.43 -21.36
CA ARG A 44 -4.92 -9.63 -20.22
C ARG A 44 -5.66 -8.35 -19.84
N LEU A 45 -4.97 -7.21 -19.85
CA LEU A 45 -5.58 -5.92 -19.54
C LEU A 45 -6.66 -5.53 -20.54
N LEU A 46 -6.42 -5.73 -21.83
CA LEU A 46 -7.40 -5.46 -22.88
C LEU A 46 -8.58 -6.44 -22.84
N ALA A 47 -8.33 -7.70 -22.48
CA ALA A 47 -9.39 -8.68 -22.27
C ALA A 47 -10.30 -8.30 -21.09
N LEU A 48 -9.72 -7.82 -19.98
CA LEU A 48 -10.43 -7.45 -18.76
C LEU A 48 -11.01 -6.02 -18.76
N ALA A 49 -10.58 -5.16 -19.68
CA ALA A 49 -11.04 -3.77 -19.73
C ALA A 49 -12.53 -3.70 -20.12
N PRO A 50 -13.35 -2.95 -19.35
CA PRO A 50 -14.69 -2.57 -19.77
C PRO A 50 -14.63 -1.73 -21.05
N GLU A 51 -15.62 -1.90 -21.92
CA GLU A 51 -15.71 -1.12 -23.15
C GLU A 51 -15.89 0.37 -22.83
N GLY A 52 -15.10 1.24 -23.47
CA GLY A 52 -15.12 2.68 -23.24
C GLY A 52 -14.40 3.17 -21.97
N GLU A 53 -13.86 2.27 -21.14
CA GLU A 53 -13.12 2.66 -19.94
C GLU A 53 -11.60 2.71 -20.18
N GLN A 54 -10.94 3.51 -19.34
CA GLN A 54 -9.48 3.59 -19.30
C GLN A 54 -8.92 2.49 -18.39
N ILE A 55 -7.87 1.82 -18.85
CA ILE A 55 -7.12 0.84 -18.05
C ILE A 55 -6.31 1.59 -17.00
N THR A 56 -6.51 1.25 -15.74
CA THR A 56 -5.80 1.86 -14.61
C THR A 56 -4.95 0.84 -13.87
N LEU A 57 -4.15 1.31 -12.92
CA LEU A 57 -3.24 0.49 -12.13
C LEU A 57 -3.93 -0.65 -11.36
N ARG A 58 -5.23 -0.50 -11.04
CA ARG A 58 -6.01 -1.54 -10.36
C ARG A 58 -6.28 -2.76 -11.24
N ASN A 59 -6.14 -2.61 -12.55
CA ASN A 59 -6.36 -3.67 -13.53
C ASN A 59 -5.08 -4.51 -13.77
N CYS A 60 -3.91 -3.97 -13.41
CA CYS A 60 -2.62 -4.66 -13.54
C CYS A 60 -2.58 -5.95 -12.71
N SER A 61 -1.69 -6.89 -13.07
CA SER A 61 -1.56 -8.16 -12.39
C SER A 61 -1.12 -8.00 -10.94
N HIS A 62 -1.39 -9.00 -10.11
CA HIS A 62 -0.98 -9.00 -8.70
C HIS A 62 0.53 -8.82 -8.52
N ASP A 63 1.35 -9.35 -9.43
CA ASP A 63 2.81 -9.20 -9.37
C ASP A 63 3.23 -7.74 -9.55
N ILE A 64 2.66 -7.07 -10.55
CA ILE A 64 2.89 -5.65 -10.82
C ILE A 64 2.37 -4.79 -9.66
N GLN A 65 1.18 -5.10 -9.14
CA GLN A 65 0.61 -4.38 -7.99
C GLN A 65 1.48 -4.53 -6.73
N ARG A 66 1.97 -5.75 -6.45
CA ARG A 66 2.84 -6.02 -5.30
C ARG A 66 4.17 -5.30 -5.42
N TRP A 67 4.77 -5.32 -6.61
CA TRP A 67 6.03 -4.61 -6.86
C TRP A 67 5.86 -3.10 -6.66
N ARG A 68 4.77 -2.52 -7.18
CA ARG A 68 4.45 -1.11 -6.98
C ARG A 68 4.28 -0.77 -5.50
N GLN A 69 3.59 -1.61 -4.73
CA GLN A 69 3.46 -1.41 -3.28
C GLN A 69 4.82 -1.36 -2.60
N GLY A 70 5.74 -2.28 -2.96
CA GLY A 70 7.12 -2.25 -2.45
C GLY A 70 7.86 -0.95 -2.75
N LEU A 71 7.72 -0.41 -3.97
CA LEU A 71 8.30 0.90 -4.32
C LEU A 71 7.68 2.05 -3.51
N GLN A 72 6.36 2.02 -3.31
CA GLN A 72 5.67 3.04 -2.51
C GLN A 72 6.10 2.98 -1.05
N ASP A 73 6.32 1.80 -0.48
CA ASP A 73 6.82 1.63 0.88
C ASP A 73 8.26 2.14 1.00
N ILE A 74 9.13 1.82 0.04
CA ILE A 74 10.50 2.33 0.00
C ILE A 74 10.47 3.87 -0.08
N ASN A 75 9.74 4.46 -1.03
CA ASN A 75 9.67 5.92 -1.19
C ASN A 75 9.07 6.62 0.03
N GLN A 76 8.05 6.05 0.66
CA GLN A 76 7.50 6.58 1.91
C GLN A 76 8.53 6.53 3.05
N HIS A 77 9.41 5.52 3.08
CA HIS A 77 10.42 5.37 4.10
C HIS A 77 11.73 6.13 3.82
N THR A 78 12.09 6.36 2.56
CA THR A 78 13.30 7.12 2.17
C THR A 78 13.04 8.63 2.16
N SER A 79 11.82 9.07 1.87
CA SER A 79 11.42 10.48 1.92
C SER A 79 11.28 11.03 3.35
N ARG A 80 11.16 10.14 4.36
CA ARG A 80 11.00 10.52 5.77
C ARG A 80 12.32 10.50 6.52
N SER A 81 12.51 11.51 7.38
CA SER A 81 13.66 11.56 8.28
C SER A 81 13.65 10.36 9.25
N LEU A 82 14.83 9.94 9.74
CA LEU A 82 14.94 8.89 10.76
C LEU A 82 14.06 9.19 12.00
N PRO A 83 14.03 10.43 12.54
CA PRO A 83 13.12 10.78 13.63
C PRO A 83 11.64 10.53 13.33
N ASP A 84 11.17 10.79 12.11
CA ASP A 84 9.77 10.58 11.75
C ASP A 84 9.42 9.09 11.63
N ARG A 85 10.36 8.27 11.12
CA ARG A 85 10.19 6.81 11.05
C ARG A 85 10.13 6.18 12.44
N VAL A 86 10.99 6.63 13.35
CA VAL A 86 10.94 6.22 14.77
C VAL A 86 9.62 6.62 15.39
N ARG A 87 9.17 7.86 15.17
CA ARG A 87 7.88 8.37 15.68
C ARG A 87 6.71 7.46 15.25
N GLU A 88 6.62 7.14 13.97
CA GLU A 88 5.54 6.31 13.43
C GLU A 88 5.57 4.88 13.99
N LEU A 89 6.77 4.30 14.12
CA LEU A 89 6.93 2.99 14.74
C LEU A 89 6.48 3.01 16.22
N GLU A 90 6.90 4.03 16.97
CA GLU A 90 6.48 4.20 18.37
C GLU A 90 4.96 4.33 18.50
N ILE A 91 4.32 5.13 17.64
CA ILE A 91 2.86 5.29 17.63
C ILE A 91 2.17 3.94 17.36
N ARG A 92 2.67 3.16 16.39
CA ARG A 92 2.12 1.83 16.07
C ARG A 92 2.25 0.87 17.25
N CYS A 93 3.43 0.77 17.85
CA CYS A 93 3.67 -0.09 19.00
C CYS A 93 2.78 0.28 20.18
N VAL A 94 2.67 1.59 20.50
CA VAL A 94 1.82 2.05 21.61
C VAL A 94 0.35 1.74 21.37
N ASN A 95 -0.16 1.99 20.17
CA ASN A 95 -1.54 1.66 19.80
C ASN A 95 -1.81 0.16 19.90
N GLU A 96 -0.90 -0.67 19.41
CA GLU A 96 -1.06 -2.13 19.45
C GLU A 96 -1.07 -2.66 20.88
N ALA A 97 -0.14 -2.21 21.72
CA ALA A 97 -0.10 -2.61 23.12
C ALA A 97 -1.35 -2.17 23.88
N LEU A 98 -1.87 -0.96 23.62
CA LEU A 98 -3.13 -0.51 24.20
C LEU A 98 -4.31 -1.35 23.70
N ARG A 99 -4.34 -1.71 22.41
CA ARG A 99 -5.39 -2.55 21.84
C ARG A 99 -5.39 -3.97 22.45
N GLN A 100 -4.23 -4.62 22.51
CA GLN A 100 -4.07 -5.97 23.06
C GLN A 100 -4.44 -6.06 24.54
N THR A 101 -4.27 -4.97 25.27
CA THR A 101 -4.54 -4.90 26.71
C THR A 101 -5.88 -4.25 27.06
N GLY A 102 -6.73 -3.97 26.06
CA GLY A 102 -8.04 -3.34 26.25
C GLY A 102 -7.97 -1.94 26.86
N GLY A 103 -6.87 -1.21 26.61
CA GLY A 103 -6.61 0.11 27.18
C GLY A 103 -6.00 0.09 28.57
N ASN A 104 -5.68 -1.08 29.15
CA ASN A 104 -5.00 -1.14 30.43
C ASN A 104 -3.54 -0.68 30.28
N LYS A 105 -3.31 0.59 30.58
CA LYS A 105 -2.02 1.22 30.36
C LYS A 105 -0.88 0.64 31.21
N LEU A 106 -1.17 0.06 32.40
CA LEU A 106 -0.14 -0.66 33.18
C LEU A 106 0.30 -1.93 32.46
N ARG A 107 -0.65 -2.73 31.97
CA ARG A 107 -0.35 -3.92 31.17
C ARG A 107 0.33 -3.55 29.85
N ALA A 108 -0.14 -2.51 29.16
CA ALA A 108 0.48 -2.04 27.91
C ALA A 108 1.94 -1.61 28.11
N SER A 109 2.25 -0.93 29.23
CA SER A 109 3.63 -0.53 29.54
C SER A 109 4.54 -1.74 29.77
N LYS A 110 4.03 -2.80 30.41
CA LYS A 110 4.75 -4.08 30.58
C LYS A 110 4.99 -4.78 29.24
N VAL A 111 3.98 -4.83 28.37
CA VAL A 111 4.09 -5.42 27.01
C VAL A 111 5.14 -4.67 26.17
N LEU A 112 5.19 -3.35 26.29
CA LEU A 112 6.15 -2.51 25.58
C LEU A 112 7.55 -2.48 26.21
N GLY A 113 7.72 -3.04 27.42
CA GLY A 113 8.99 -2.99 28.15
C GLY A 113 9.41 -1.58 28.58
N ILE A 114 8.46 -0.65 28.74
CA ILE A 114 8.73 0.74 29.16
C ILE A 114 8.07 1.05 30.50
N SER A 115 8.53 2.11 31.16
CA SER A 115 7.87 2.59 32.38
C SER A 115 6.45 3.09 32.10
N ARG A 116 5.59 2.99 33.11
CA ARG A 116 4.21 3.50 33.02
C ARG A 116 4.16 5.00 32.66
N VAL A 117 5.04 5.78 33.28
CA VAL A 117 5.21 7.22 33.03
C VAL A 117 5.72 7.46 31.62
N GLY A 118 6.67 6.66 31.13
CA GLY A 118 7.17 6.73 29.76
C GLY A 118 6.08 6.47 28.72
N LEU A 119 5.18 5.53 29.01
CA LEU A 119 3.99 5.29 28.19
C LEU A 119 3.04 6.50 28.20
N ASP A 120 2.74 7.08 29.37
CA ASP A 120 1.87 8.27 29.45
C ASP A 120 2.44 9.46 28.68
N ASN A 121 3.76 9.69 28.77
CA ASN A 121 4.44 10.72 28.00
C ASN A 121 4.32 10.49 26.49
N LYS A 122 4.47 9.24 26.02
CA LYS A 122 4.30 8.89 24.60
C LYS A 122 2.85 9.06 24.13
N ILE A 123 1.87 8.69 24.95
CA ILE A 123 0.44 8.88 24.63
C ILE A 123 0.12 10.37 24.49
N ALA A 124 0.60 11.21 25.41
CA ALA A 124 0.39 12.65 25.37
C ALA A 124 1.13 13.28 24.17
N ARG A 125 2.40 12.93 23.96
CA ARG A 125 3.22 13.45 22.86
C ARG A 125 2.63 13.16 21.47
N TYR A 126 1.96 12.03 21.32
CA TYR A 126 1.43 11.58 20.03
C TYR A 126 -0.10 11.68 19.91
N ASN A 127 -0.78 12.29 20.87
CA ASN A 127 -2.25 12.41 20.89
C ASN A 127 -2.96 11.08 20.62
N ILE A 128 -2.48 10.00 21.23
CA ILE A 128 -3.03 8.65 21.00
C ILE A 128 -4.38 8.54 21.71
N VAL A 129 -5.47 8.63 20.95
CA VAL A 129 -6.82 8.36 21.44
C VAL A 129 -7.00 6.84 21.48
N ALA A 130 -7.06 6.28 22.68
CA ALA A 130 -7.37 4.87 22.86
C ALA A 130 -8.80 4.58 22.36
N ARG A 131 -8.95 4.26 21.07
CA ARG A 131 -10.24 3.87 20.50
C ARG A 131 -10.53 2.44 20.92
N ILE A 132 -11.01 2.29 22.15
CA ILE A 132 -11.48 1.03 22.70
C ILE A 132 -12.76 0.68 21.94
N LYS A 133 -12.65 -0.13 20.88
CA LYS A 133 -13.82 -0.86 20.39
C LYS A 133 -14.20 -1.83 21.51
N LYS A 134 -15.26 -1.52 22.25
CA LYS A 134 -15.99 -2.52 23.03
C LYS A 134 -16.31 -3.66 22.07
N GLN A 135 -15.61 -4.77 22.21
CA GLN A 135 -16.03 -6.04 21.67
C GLN A 135 -17.22 -6.45 22.55
N ILE A 136 -18.41 -5.93 22.20
CA ILE A 136 -19.66 -6.42 22.74
C ILE A 136 -19.75 -7.89 22.27
N GLY A 137 -19.91 -8.77 23.25
CA GLY A 137 -19.55 -10.18 23.16
C GLY A 137 -20.29 -11.00 22.11
N LYS A 138 -19.63 -12.09 21.74
CA LYS A 138 -20.28 -13.34 21.32
C LYS A 138 -21.18 -13.82 22.46
N GLN A 139 -22.46 -14.07 22.17
CA GLN A 139 -23.06 -15.41 22.07
C GLN A 139 -24.47 -15.27 21.53
#